data_AF-A0A5P3AU85-F1
#
_entry.id   AF-A0A5P3AU85-F1
#
_cell.length_a   1.000
_cell.length_b   1.000
_cell.length_c   1.000
_cell.angle_alpha   90.00
_cell.angle_beta   90.00
_cell.angle_gamma   90.00
#
_symmetry.space_group_name_H-M   'P 1'
#
loop_
_entity.id
_entity.type
_entity.pdbx_description
1 polymer ?
#
loop_
_entity_poly.entity_id
_entity_poly.type
_entity_poly.pdbx_seq_one_letter_code
_entity_poly.pdbx_strand_id
1 'polypeptide(L)' 'MMKPDIIIKQLDNGCFDVQIANKSTDQLSFDEMLGLVAQLTVPENKRCLQWLKTKEQHETFRNRNLKTIEQ' A
#
# COMPACT_ATOMS: atom_id res chain seq x y z
N MET A 1 20.30 -9.64 -8.00
CA MET A 1 19.59 -8.92 -6.92
C MET A 1 18.49 -9.83 -6.39
N MET A 2 18.42 -10.03 -5.07
CA MET A 2 17.29 -10.72 -4.45
C MET A 2 16.03 -9.86 -4.59
N LYS A 3 14.90 -10.47 -4.95
CA LYS A 3 13.61 -9.79 -4.92
C LYS A 3 13.20 -9.62 -3.45
N PRO A 4 12.70 -8.43 -3.05
CA PRO A 4 12.19 -8.25 -1.69
C PRO A 4 10.96 -9.12 -1.46
N ASP A 5 10.77 -9.58 -0.23
CA ASP A 5 9.57 -10.32 0.17
C ASP A 5 8.32 -9.45 0.05
N ILE A 6 7.21 -10.09 -0.30
CA ILE A 6 5.87 -9.50 -0.27
C ILE A 6 5.18 -10.05 0.97
N ILE A 7 4.93 -9.18 1.95
CA ILE A 7 4.28 -9.57 3.21
C ILE A 7 2.85 -9.04 3.19
N ILE A 8 1.87 -9.91 3.38
CA ILE A 8 0.45 -9.55 3.45
C ILE A 8 -0.02 -9.74 4.89
N LYS A 9 -0.54 -8.68 5.50
CA LYS A 9 -1.09 -8.70 6.86
C LYS A 9 -2.58 -8.39 6.80
N GLN A 10 -3.40 -9.26 7.37
CA GLN A 10 -4.79 -8.91 7.65
C GLN A 10 -4.85 -8.08 8.94
N LEU A 11 -5.57 -6.98 8.90
CA LEU A 11 -5.72 -6.03 10.01
C LEU A 11 -7.00 -6.31 10.79
N ASP A 12 -7.10 -5.79 12.02
CA ASP A 12 -8.25 -5.99 12.90
C ASP A 12 -9.58 -5.50 12.32
N ASN A 13 -9.53 -4.52 11.41
CA ASN A 13 -10.71 -3.99 10.71
C ASN A 13 -11.11 -4.78 9.46
N GLY A 14 -10.46 -5.91 9.19
CA GLY A 14 -10.73 -6.77 8.03
C GLY A 14 -10.04 -6.32 6.73
N CYS A 15 -9.35 -5.17 6.72
CA CYS A 15 -8.52 -4.73 5.60
C CYS A 15 -7.17 -5.45 5.58
N PHE A 16 -6.39 -5.19 4.53
CA PHE A 16 -5.07 -5.77 4.31
C PHE A 16 -4.00 -4.69 4.17
N ASP A 17 -2.85 -4.91 4.80
CA ASP A 17 -1.62 -4.14 4.54
C ASP A 17 -0.62 -5.02 3.79
N VAL A 18 -0.17 -4.54 2.62
CA VAL A 18 0.84 -5.21 1.79
C VAL A 18 2.16 -4.46 1.92
N GLN A 19 3.19 -5.14 2.43
CA GLN A 19 4.50 -4.56 2.73
C GLN A 19 5.57 -5.12 1.78
N ILE A 20 6.42 -4.22 1.28
CA ILE A 20 7.60 -4.54 0.47
C ILE A 20 8.73 -3.61 0.86
N ALA A 21 9.86 -4.18 1.27
CA ALA A 21 11.01 -3.43 1.79
C ALA A 21 10.57 -2.43 2.89
N ASN A 22 10.69 -1.13 2.64
CA ASN A 22 10.32 -0.07 3.60
C ASN A 22 8.98 0.62 3.28
N LYS A 23 8.16 0.05 2.39
CA LYS A 23 6.88 0.61 1.96
C LYS A 23 5.73 -0.31 2.32
N SER A 24 4.56 0.29 2.54
CA SER A 24 3.31 -0.42 2.80
C SER A 24 2.13 0.27 2.13
N THR A 25 0.97 -0.39 2.10
CA THR A 25 -0.27 0.17 1.53
C THR A 25 -1.21 0.76 2.57
N ASP A 26 -0.91 0.58 3.86
CA ASP A 26 -1.73 0.99 5.00
C ASP A 26 -3.01 0.16 5.09
N GLN A 27 -4.00 0.41 4.23
CA GLN A 27 -5.27 -0.32 4.25
C GLN A 27 -5.81 -0.51 2.83
N LEU A 28 -5.93 -1.77 2.42
CA LEU A 28 -6.59 -2.19 1.19
C LEU A 28 -7.78 -3.10 1.49
N SER A 29 -8.82 -2.99 0.68
CA SER A 29 -9.83 -4.05 0.58
C SER A 29 -9.24 -5.34 0.01
N PHE A 30 -10.01 -6.44 0.09
CA PHE A 30 -9.57 -7.74 -0.43
C PHE A 30 -9.24 -7.69 -1.93
N ASP A 31 -10.11 -7.08 -2.74
CA ASP A 31 -9.92 -7.01 -4.20
C ASP A 31 -8.74 -6.11 -4.59
N GLU A 32 -8.55 -5.00 -3.87
CA GLU A 32 -7.38 -4.13 -4.06
C GLU A 32 -6.08 -4.86 -3.70
N MET A 33 -6.07 -5.61 -2.60
CA MET A 33 -4.92 -6.43 -2.20
C MET A 33 -4.58 -7.46 -3.28
N LEU A 34 -5.57 -8.20 -3.80
CA LEU A 34 -5.34 -9.16 -4.89
C LEU A 34 -4.78 -8.49 -6.14
N GLY A 35 -5.35 -7.36 -6.54
CA GLY A 35 -4.89 -6.59 -7.70
C GLY A 35 -3.44 -6.12 -7.55
N LEU A 36 -3.05 -5.63 -6.37
CA LEU A 36 -1.69 -5.21 -6.09
C LEU A 36 -0.72 -6.39 -6.11
N VAL A 37 -1.03 -7.49 -5.43
CA VAL A 37 -0.16 -8.68 -5.40
C VAL A 37 0.05 -9.22 -6.80
N ALA A 38 -1.01 -9.33 -7.62
CA ALA A 38 -0.88 -9.70 -9.01
C ALA A 38 0.11 -8.77 -9.75
N GLN A 39 -0.08 -7.44 -9.68
CA GLN A 39 0.82 -6.47 -10.32
C GLN A 39 2.28 -6.56 -9.84
N LEU A 40 2.52 -6.87 -8.56
CA LEU A 40 3.86 -7.02 -8.01
C LEU A 40 4.58 -8.25 -8.56
N THR A 41 3.84 -9.30 -8.93
CA THR A 41 4.35 -10.54 -9.50
C THR A 41 4.53 -10.50 -11.02
N VAL A 42 3.90 -9.55 -11.74
CA VAL A 42 4.11 -9.36 -13.18
C VAL A 42 5.56 -8.99 -13.47
N PRO A 43 6.21 -9.57 -14.50
CA PRO A 43 7.62 -9.33 -14.79
C PRO A 43 7.94 -7.90 -15.25
N GLU A 44 7.04 -7.26 -16.02
CA GLU A 44 7.25 -5.94 -16.63
C GLU A 44 6.00 -5.04 -16.48
N ASN A 45 6.16 -3.72 -16.67
CA ASN A 45 5.04 -2.76 -16.74
C ASN A 45 4.08 -2.77 -15.53
N LYS A 46 4.64 -2.89 -14.32
CA LYS A 46 3.87 -2.94 -13.07
C LYS A 46 3.03 -1.68 -12.86
N ARG A 47 1.71 -1.85 -12.73
CA ARG A 47 0.77 -0.77 -12.41
C ARG A 47 0.44 -0.76 -10.92
N CYS A 48 -0.29 0.26 -10.46
CA CYS A 48 -0.79 0.36 -9.09
C CYS A 48 0.28 0.46 -7.97
N LEU A 49 1.56 0.65 -8.32
CA LEU A 49 2.64 0.86 -7.34
C LEU A 49 2.48 2.15 -6.52
N GLN A 50 1.61 3.06 -6.96
CA GLN A 50 1.30 4.31 -6.27
C GLN A 50 0.73 4.12 -4.86
N TRP A 51 0.16 2.96 -4.56
CA TRP A 51 -0.35 2.63 -3.22
C TRP A 51 0.77 2.33 -2.21
N LEU A 52 1.94 1.88 -2.68
CA LEU A 52 3.09 1.61 -1.83
C LEU A 52 3.80 2.91 -1.46
N LYS A 53 3.70 3.28 -0.19
CA LYS A 53 4.29 4.52 0.34
C LYS A 53 5.10 4.24 1.60
N THR A 54 6.02 5.14 1.92
CA THR A 54 6.65 5.12 3.24
C THR A 54 5.67 5.60 4.29
N LYS A 55 5.98 5.35 5.56
CA LYS A 55 5.17 5.82 6.69
C LYS A 55 4.98 7.34 6.66
N GLU A 56 6.04 8.10 6.39
CA GLU A 56 6.01 9.57 6.35
C GLU A 56 5.13 10.09 5.20
N GLN A 57 5.11 9.38 4.07
CA GLN A 57 4.26 9.71 2.94
C GLN A 57 2.77 9.47 3.25
N HIS A 58 2.46 8.37 3.93
CA HIS A 58 1.09 8.10 4.41
C HIS A 58 0.62 9.15 5.42
N GLU A 59 1.48 9.52 6.37
CA GLU A 59 1.20 10.59 7.33
C GLU A 59 0.98 11.94 6.64
N THR A 60 1.83 12.28 5.66
CA THR A 60 1.68 13.50 4.87
C THR A 60 0.35 13.53 4.12
N PHE A 61 -0.08 12.41 3.54
CA PHE A 61 -1.35 12.31 2.83
C PHE A 61 -2.55 12.50 3.78
N ARG A 62 -2.55 11.82 4.93
CA ARG A 62 -3.60 11.99 5.95
C ARG A 62 -3.68 13.42 6.45
N ASN A 63 -2.54 14.03 6.74
CA ASN A 63 -2.45 15.41 7.25
C ASN A 63 -2.91 16.46 6.23
N ARG A 64 -2.73 16.22 4.93
CA ARG A 64 -3.25 17.10 3.88
C ARG A 64 -4.78 17.10 3.86
N ASN A 65 -5.39 15.91 3.93
CA ASN A 65 -6.85 15.78 3.87
C ASN A 65 -7.55 16.31 5.13
N LEU A 66 -6.90 16.23 6.30
CA LEU A 66 -7.42 16.80 7.54
C LEU A 66 -7.55 18.33 7.48
N LYS A 67 -6.55 19.02 6.90
CA LYS A 67 -6.58 20.49 6.75
C LYS A 67 -7.66 21.00 5.80
N THR A 68 -8.20 20.15 4.93
CA THR A 68 -9.25 20.50 3.98
C THR A 68 -10.65 20.41 4.59
N ILE A 69 -10.83 19.72 5.72
CA ILE A 69 -12.13 19.56 6.38
C ILE A 69 -12.40 20.70 7.39
N GLU A 70 -11.36 21.42 7.82
CA GLU A 70 -11.44 22.53 8.79
C GLU A 70 -11.53 23.94 8.15
N GLN A 71 -11.75 24.03 6.83
CA GLN A 71 -11.97 25.29 6.09
C GLN A 71 -13.42 25.40 5.59
#